data_AF-A0A6B3GAY9-F1
#
_entry.id   AF-A0A6B3GAY9-F1
#
_cell.length_a   1.000
_cell.length_b   1.000
_cell.length_c   1.000
_cell.angle_alpha   90.00
_cell.angle_beta   90.00
_cell.angle_gamma   90.00
#
_symmetry.space_group_name_H-M   'P 1'
#
loop_
_entity.id
_entity.type
_entity.pdbx_description
1 polymer ?
#
loop_
_entity_poly.entity_id
_entity_poly.type
_entity_poly.pdbx_seq_one_letter_code
_entity_poly.pdbx_strand_id
1 'polypeptide(L)'
;MTTESTGPAGSAEPTGASGNTTRAWLRERSELGVCLILFALGVLVLTDALTMDVDIAQRGPIGPRTVPFVVGAGLLLVGALLAVDVLRGGRGEAEGGEDVD
;
A
#
# COMPACT_ATOMS: atom_id res chain seq x y z
N MET A 1 -60.63 31.04 12.79
CA MET A 1 -60.22 29.65 13.09
C MET A 1 -59.06 29.33 12.16
N THR A 2 -57.90 29.07 12.76
CA THR A 2 -56.54 29.00 12.20
C THR A 2 -56.28 27.72 11.43
N THR A 3 -55.56 27.78 10.31
CA THR A 3 -54.54 26.78 9.93
C THR A 3 -53.56 27.42 8.93
N GLU A 4 -52.41 27.91 9.43
CA GLU A 4 -51.23 28.16 8.61
C GLU A 4 -50.60 26.81 8.23
N SER A 5 -50.38 26.63 6.93
CA SER A 5 -49.82 25.43 6.33
C SER A 5 -48.32 25.36 6.59
N THR A 6 -47.93 24.37 7.39
CA THR A 6 -46.66 23.62 7.43
C THR A 6 -45.47 24.22 6.67
N GLY A 7 -44.44 24.59 7.42
CA GLY A 7 -43.16 25.09 6.95
C GLY A 7 -42.41 24.15 6.00
N PRO A 8 -41.36 24.67 5.33
CA PRO A 8 -40.62 23.90 4.36
C PRO A 8 -39.89 22.75 5.06
N ALA A 9 -40.10 21.54 4.53
CA ALA A 9 -39.31 20.38 4.87
C ALA A 9 -37.84 20.66 4.57
N GLY A 10 -37.08 21.05 5.59
CA GLY A 10 -35.66 20.79 5.63
C GLY A 10 -35.48 19.28 5.79
N SER A 11 -34.67 18.67 4.92
CA SER A 11 -33.88 17.43 5.11
C SER A 11 -33.75 16.66 3.80
N ALA A 12 -32.84 17.10 2.94
CA ALA A 12 -32.15 16.21 2.00
C ALA A 12 -30.97 16.97 1.38
N GLU A 13 -29.86 17.05 2.11
CA GLU A 13 -28.54 17.29 1.49
C GLU A 13 -27.92 15.93 1.16
N PRO A 14 -27.75 15.57 -0.12
CA PRO A 14 -26.93 14.44 -0.52
C PRO A 14 -25.54 14.96 -0.94
N THR A 15 -24.78 15.59 -0.04
CA THR A 15 -23.48 16.21 -0.42
C THR A 15 -22.27 15.28 -0.19
N GLY A 16 -22.39 14.20 0.57
CA GLY A 16 -21.23 13.39 1.00
C GLY A 16 -20.77 12.23 0.08
N ALA A 17 -21.55 11.83 -0.93
CA ALA A 17 -21.31 10.57 -1.63
C ALA A 17 -20.17 10.60 -2.68
N SER A 18 -19.80 11.77 -3.20
CA SER A 18 -18.82 11.86 -4.30
C SER A 18 -17.36 11.85 -3.82
N GLY A 19 -17.10 12.28 -2.58
CA GLY A 19 -15.74 12.35 -2.03
C GLY A 19 -15.16 10.98 -1.62
N ASN A 20 -16.02 10.03 -1.24
CA ASN A 20 -15.60 8.72 -0.73
C ASN A 20 -15.06 7.79 -1.83
N THR A 21 -15.63 7.83 -3.04
CA THR A 21 -15.24 6.97 -4.16
C THR A 21 -13.87 7.37 -4.70
N THR A 22 -13.62 8.67 -4.84
CA THR A 22 -12.35 9.21 -5.34
C THR A 22 -11.21 8.90 -4.39
N ARG A 23 -11.43 9.06 -3.07
CA ARG A 23 -10.43 8.74 -2.04
C ARG A 23 -10.15 7.24 -1.94
N ALA A 24 -11.19 6.41 -2.04
CA ALA A 24 -11.04 4.95 -2.09
C ALA A 24 -10.22 4.50 -3.31
N TRP A 25 -10.48 5.07 -4.48
CA TRP A 25 -9.75 4.77 -5.72
C TRP A 25 -8.28 5.18 -5.66
N LEU A 26 -7.99 6.36 -5.10
CA LEU A 26 -6.61 6.83 -4.90
C LEU A 26 -5.85 5.94 -3.92
N ARG A 27 -6.52 5.47 -2.86
CA ARG A 27 -5.92 4.57 -1.88
C ARG A 27 -5.57 3.21 -2.49
N GLU A 28 -6.48 2.62 -3.26
CA GLU A 28 -6.25 1.37 -3.99
C GLU A 28 -5.08 1.49 -4.98
N ARG A 29 -4.98 2.62 -5.70
CA ARG A 29 -3.81 2.93 -6.54
C ARG A 29 -2.52 3.04 -5.72
N SER A 30 -2.58 3.67 -4.56
CA SER A 30 -1.42 3.88 -3.68
C SER A 30 -0.89 2.57 -3.11
N GLU A 31 -1.77 1.69 -2.64
CA GLU A 31 -1.42 0.37 -2.11
C GLU A 31 -0.76 -0.52 -3.17
N LEU A 32 -1.33 -0.56 -4.39
CA LEU A 32 -0.71 -1.23 -5.53
C LEU A 32 0.64 -0.61 -5.92
N GLY A 33 0.76 0.71 -5.83
CA GLY A 33 2.02 1.43 -6.08
C GLY A 33 3.13 1.03 -5.11
N VAL A 34 2.84 0.99 -3.80
CA VAL A 34 3.79 0.55 -2.77
C VAL A 34 4.22 -0.89 -3.01
N CYS A 35 3.25 -1.75 -3.31
CA CYS A 35 3.51 -3.14 -3.62
C CYS A 35 4.45 -3.32 -4.83
N LEU A 36 4.19 -2.59 -5.91
CA LEU A 36 5.01 -2.62 -7.12
C LEU A 36 6.44 -2.13 -6.83
N ILE A 37 6.59 -1.05 -6.06
CA ILE A 37 7.89 -0.49 -5.68
C ILE A 37 8.67 -1.50 -4.84
N LEU A 38 8.06 -2.11 -3.81
CA LEU A 38 8.71 -3.13 -2.98
C LEU A 38 9.19 -4.32 -3.81
N PHE A 39 8.34 -4.82 -4.72
CA PHE A 39 8.71 -5.91 -5.61
C PHE A 39 9.88 -5.52 -6.52
N ALA A 40 9.82 -4.34 -7.14
CA ALA A 40 10.89 -3.83 -8.01
C ALA A 40 12.22 -3.67 -7.26
N LEU A 41 12.19 -3.17 -6.02
CA LEU A 41 13.38 -3.07 -5.16
C LEU A 41 13.93 -4.46 -4.82
N GLY A 42 13.07 -5.45 -4.56
CA GLY A 42 13.50 -6.85 -4.37
C GLY A 42 14.23 -7.41 -5.59
N VAL A 43 13.70 -7.19 -6.80
CA VAL A 43 14.36 -7.60 -8.07
C VAL A 43 15.70 -6.88 -8.23
N LEU A 44 15.74 -5.58 -7.98
CA LEU A 44 16.95 -4.78 -8.08
C LEU A 44 18.05 -5.29 -7.14
N VAL A 45 17.72 -5.50 -5.86
CA VAL A 45 18.65 -6.02 -4.85
C VAL A 45 19.15 -7.41 -5.21
N LEU A 46 18.27 -8.28 -5.72
CA LEU A 46 18.68 -9.61 -6.15
C LEU A 46 19.61 -9.55 -7.36
N THR A 47 19.35 -8.63 -8.30
CA THR A 47 20.21 -8.40 -9.46
C THR A 47 21.58 -7.90 -9.02
N ASP A 48 21.63 -6.91 -8.12
CA ASP A 48 22.88 -6.40 -7.54
C ASP A 48 23.70 -7.52 -6.88
N ALA A 49 23.05 -8.35 -6.07
CA ALA A 49 23.68 -9.50 -5.43
C ALA A 49 24.25 -10.52 -6.42
N LEU A 50 23.56 -10.74 -7.56
CA LEU A 50 23.99 -11.64 -8.62
C LEU A 50 25.15 -11.08 -9.45
N THR A 51 25.19 -9.76 -9.62
CA THR A 51 26.25 -9.06 -10.36
C THR A 51 27.46 -8.71 -9.50
N MET A 52 27.37 -8.85 -8.17
CA MET A 52 28.45 -8.50 -7.25
C MET A 52 29.64 -9.45 -7.40
N ASP A 53 30.77 -8.94 -7.90
CA ASP A 53 32.06 -9.63 -7.84
C ASP A 53 32.56 -9.67 -6.39
N VAL A 54 32.80 -10.88 -5.87
CA VAL A 54 33.28 -11.09 -4.50
C VAL A 54 34.70 -11.62 -4.55
N ASP A 55 35.62 -10.84 -4.00
CA ASP A 55 37.00 -11.27 -3.84
C ASP A 55 37.12 -12.44 -2.85
N ILE A 56 37.93 -13.44 -3.22
CA ILE A 56 38.15 -14.72 -2.53
C ILE A 56 38.74 -14.57 -1.10
N ALA A 57 39.03 -13.35 -0.64
CA ALA A 57 39.61 -13.07 0.67
C ALA A 57 38.64 -13.18 1.87
N GLN A 58 37.49 -13.85 1.70
CA GLN A 58 36.50 -14.01 2.77
C GLN A 58 36.94 -15.01 3.84
N ARG A 59 37.30 -14.51 5.02
CA ARG A 59 37.45 -15.31 6.25
C ARG A 59 36.15 -15.26 7.05
N GLY A 60 35.25 -16.22 6.82
CA GLY A 60 34.04 -16.42 7.62
C GLY A 60 33.03 -17.38 6.95
N PRO A 61 32.12 -18.00 7.71
CA PRO A 61 31.16 -18.97 7.17
C PRO A 61 30.03 -18.36 6.31
N ILE A 62 29.86 -17.03 6.35
CA ILE A 62 28.80 -16.32 5.62
C ILE A 62 29.45 -15.39 4.59
N GLY A 63 29.09 -15.55 3.30
CA GLY A 63 29.57 -14.69 2.22
C GLY A 63 28.79 -13.35 2.11
N PRO A 64 29.38 -12.28 1.54
CA PRO A 64 28.78 -10.95 1.37
C PRO A 64 27.47 -10.96 0.61
N ARG A 65 27.32 -11.88 -0.33
CA ARG A 65 26.09 -12.05 -1.11
C ARG A 65 24.91 -12.55 -0.28
N THR A 66 25.16 -13.17 0.89
CA THR A 66 24.09 -13.83 1.67
C THR A 66 23.03 -12.82 2.13
N VAL A 67 23.47 -11.69 2.68
CA VAL A 67 22.56 -10.64 3.20
C VAL A 67 21.68 -10.08 2.08
N PRO A 68 22.21 -9.54 0.96
CA PRO A 68 21.37 -8.98 -0.09
C PRO A 68 20.50 -10.06 -0.76
N PHE A 69 20.94 -11.32 -0.82
CA PHE A 69 20.10 -12.40 -1.33
C PHE A 69 18.88 -12.67 -0.45
N VAL A 70 19.08 -12.74 0.88
CA VAL A 70 17.98 -12.94 1.84
C VAL A 70 17.04 -11.74 1.85
N VAL A 71 17.58 -10.52 1.85
CA VAL A 71 16.78 -9.29 1.82
C VAL A 71 15.98 -9.18 0.52
N GLY A 72 16.62 -9.40 -0.64
CA GLY A 72 15.97 -9.39 -1.94
C GLY A 72 14.85 -10.43 -2.03
N ALA A 73 15.10 -11.67 -1.61
CA ALA A 73 14.09 -12.72 -1.57
C ALA A 73 12.92 -12.38 -0.61
N GLY A 74 13.22 -11.83 0.57
CA GLY A 74 12.21 -11.38 1.52
C GLY A 74 11.33 -10.26 0.97
N LEU A 75 11.91 -9.27 0.30
CA LEU A 75 11.17 -8.19 -0.35
C LEU A 75 10.28 -8.69 -1.50
N LEU A 76 10.78 -9.62 -2.32
CA LEU A 76 9.97 -10.25 -3.37
C LEU A 76 8.78 -11.02 -2.79
N LEU A 77 9.00 -11.78 -1.71
CA LEU A 77 7.96 -12.52 -1.02
C LEU A 77 6.90 -11.57 -0.46
N VAL A 78 7.32 -10.57 0.33
CA VAL A 78 6.39 -9.61 0.95
C VAL A 78 5.65 -8.79 -0.11
N GLY A 79 6.35 -8.30 -1.14
CA GLY A 79 5.72 -7.61 -2.26
C GLY A 79 4.69 -8.48 -2.96
N ALA A 80 5.01 -9.74 -3.28
CA ALA A 80 4.05 -10.64 -3.92
C ALA A 80 2.84 -10.95 -3.02
N LEU A 81 3.06 -11.18 -1.73
CA LEU A 81 1.97 -11.41 -0.77
C LEU A 81 1.07 -10.18 -0.63
N LEU A 82 1.66 -8.99 -0.55
CA LEU A 82 0.91 -7.73 -0.46
C LEU A 82 0.11 -7.46 -1.73
N ALA A 83 0.68 -7.75 -2.92
CA ALA A 83 -0.04 -7.66 -4.19
C ALA A 83 -1.28 -8.55 -4.15
N VAL A 84 -1.09 -9.80 -3.73
CA VAL A 84 -2.18 -10.78 -3.65
C VAL A 84 -3.21 -10.36 -2.61
N ASP A 85 -2.80 -9.80 -1.48
CA ASP A 85 -3.71 -9.30 -0.43
C ASP A 85 -4.56 -8.13 -0.94
N VAL A 86 -3.93 -7.12 -1.55
CA VAL A 86 -4.63 -5.97 -2.14
C VAL A 86 -5.58 -6.41 -3.27
N LEU A 87 -5.14 -7.32 -4.14
CA LEU A 87 -6.00 -7.90 -5.20
C LEU A 87 -7.15 -8.75 -4.64
N ARG A 88 -6.98 -9.33 -3.44
CA ARG A 88 -8.04 -10.05 -2.71
C ARG A 88 -8.97 -9.12 -1.94
N GLY A 89 -8.68 -7.82 -1.90
CA GLY A 89 -9.47 -6.83 -1.18
C GLY A 89 -9.07 -6.65 0.28
N GLY A 90 -7.90 -7.15 0.70
CA GLY A 90 -7.26 -6.76 1.95
C GLY A 90 -6.95 -5.27 1.92
N ARG A 91 -7.54 -4.50 2.84
CA ARG A 91 -7.29 -3.07 2.98
C ARG A 91 -6.65 -2.83 4.34
N GLY A 92 -5.55 -2.09 4.37
CA GLY A 92 -4.99 -1.63 5.64
C GLY A 92 -6.03 -0.75 6.33
N GLU A 93 -6.45 -1.13 7.53
CA GLU A 93 -7.37 -0.37 8.37
C GLU A 93 -7.00 1.11 8.27
N ALA A 94 -7.92 1.91 7.75
CA ALA A 94 -7.72 3.34 7.74
C ALA A 94 -7.85 3.76 9.20
N GLU A 95 -6.73 3.98 9.90
CA GLU A 95 -6.76 4.79 11.11
C GLU A 95 -7.58 6.03 10.79
N GLY A 96 -8.77 6.07 11.41
CA GLY A 96 -9.79 7.07 11.14
C GLY A 96 -9.14 8.40 11.39
N GLY A 97 -8.85 9.12 10.30
CA GLY A 97 -8.34 10.48 10.38
C GLY A 97 -9.28 11.23 11.29
N GLU A 98 -8.77 11.61 12.45
CA GLU A 98 -9.44 12.50 13.36
C GLU A 98 -9.85 13.72 12.54
N ASP A 99 -11.15 13.99 12.54
CA ASP A 99 -11.79 15.10 11.87
C ASP A 99 -10.99 16.37 12.22
N VAL A 100 -10.24 16.90 11.26
CA VAL A 100 -9.64 18.23 11.41
C VAL A 100 -10.67 19.20 10.86
N ASP A 101 -11.54 19.66 11.75
CA ASP A 101 -12.44 20.79 11.55
C ASP A 101 -11.69 22.06 11.09
#